data_AF-A0A2V9D8Q9-F1
#
_entry.id   AF-A0A2V9D8Q9-F1
#
_cell.length_a   1.000
_cell.length_b   1.000
_cell.length_c   1.000
_cell.angle_alpha   90.00
_cell.angle_beta   90.00
_cell.angle_gamma   90.00
#
_symmetry.space_group_name_H-M   'P 1'
#
loop_
_entity.id
_entity.type
_entity.pdbx_description
1 polymer ?
#
loop_
_entity_poly.entity_id
_entity_poly.type
_entity_poly.pdbx_seq_one_letter_code
_entity_poly.pdbx_strand_id
1 'polypeptide(L)'
;MRHRGFRNATFSSAISFRNSWSGKYLMKRVIFLDRDGVINRKPPEGQYVTRWEEMQFLPGVAEAIRLMVQAGFCVMVVSNQRGVAKGLLTIDELELLHNWMCQELASSGAVITSVYYCPHEERPACSCRKPAPGMLLRAAREHHIDLTASWMIGDSDRDVEAGRSAGCRTARILNPSELSSVTANVFAQSLLEVTRQILLAHR
;
A
#
# COMPACT_ATOMS: atom_id res chain seq x y z
N MET A 1 17.99 -4.72 40.27
CA MET A 1 17.29 -5.26 39.09
C MET A 1 16.23 -4.27 38.63
N ARG A 2 16.53 -3.43 37.64
CA ARG A 2 15.57 -2.52 37.00
C ARG A 2 15.88 -2.46 35.51
N HIS A 3 14.84 -2.18 34.73
CA HIS A 3 14.82 -1.78 33.32
C HIS A 3 14.68 -2.96 32.32
N ARG A 4 13.76 -2.98 31.34
CA ARG A 4 12.89 -1.95 30.74
C ARG A 4 11.58 -2.58 30.26
N GLY A 5 10.47 -1.90 30.55
CA GLY A 5 9.20 -2.16 29.88
C GLY A 5 9.27 -1.76 28.41
N PHE A 6 8.78 -2.62 27.53
CA PHE A 6 8.48 -2.31 26.14
C PHE A 6 7.47 -1.15 26.12
N ARG A 7 7.96 0.05 25.83
CA ARG A 7 7.10 1.19 25.51
C ARG A 7 6.61 1.02 24.08
N ASN A 8 5.29 1.03 23.92
CA ASN A 8 4.59 1.13 22.65
C ASN A 8 5.25 2.22 21.79
N ALA A 9 5.89 1.80 20.71
CA ALA A 9 6.54 2.72 19.80
C ALA A 9 5.47 3.30 18.87
N THR A 10 5.06 4.54 19.17
CA THR A 10 4.27 5.38 18.28
C THR A 10 5.16 5.82 17.12
N PHE A 11 5.13 5.08 16.01
CA PHE A 11 5.80 5.46 14.76
C PHE A 11 4.76 5.84 13.71
N SER A 12 4.64 7.14 13.46
CA SER A 12 3.89 7.74 12.35
C SER A 12 4.75 8.85 11.75
N SER A 13 5.52 8.54 10.71
CA SER A 13 6.07 9.53 9.78
C SER A 13 5.08 9.73 8.64
N ALA A 14 3.90 10.25 8.96
CA ALA A 14 2.96 10.73 7.95
C ALA A 14 3.55 12.00 7.30
N ILE A 15 4.16 11.86 6.12
CA ILE A 15 4.49 13.01 5.27
C ILE A 15 3.17 13.62 4.79
N SER A 16 2.72 14.65 5.50
CA SER A 16 1.52 15.38 5.16
C SER A 16 1.81 16.36 4.02
N PHE A 17 1.51 15.96 2.78
CA PHE A 17 1.34 16.94 1.70
C PHE A 17 0.07 17.75 1.97
N ARG A 18 0.26 19.03 2.27
CA ARG A 18 -0.80 19.98 2.63
C ARG A 18 -1.58 20.40 1.37
N ASN A 19 -2.47 19.55 0.88
CA ASN A 19 -3.54 19.98 -0.02
C ASN A 19 -4.68 20.55 0.82
N SER A 20 -5.11 21.78 0.50
CA SER A 20 -6.19 22.49 1.19
C SER A 20 -7.55 21.87 0.87
N TRP A 21 -7.87 20.76 1.54
CA TRP A 21 -9.21 20.19 1.54
C TRP A 21 -10.05 20.92 2.60
N SER A 22 -10.57 22.09 2.26
CA SER A 22 -11.52 22.84 3.09
C SER A 22 -12.90 22.19 2.99
N GLY A 23 -13.12 21.12 3.75
CA GLY A 23 -14.41 20.46 3.91
C GLY A 23 -14.41 19.59 5.16
N LYS A 24 -14.88 20.14 6.28
CA LYS A 24 -15.12 19.38 7.51
C LYS A 24 -16.12 18.24 7.16
N TYR A 25 -15.68 16.99 7.25
CA TYR A 25 -16.48 15.75 7.14
C TYR A 25 -16.73 15.09 5.77
N LEU A 26 -15.86 15.24 4.77
CA LEU A 26 -15.90 14.28 3.65
C LEU A 26 -15.09 13.02 4.01
N MET A 27 -15.77 11.90 4.27
CA MET A 27 -15.11 10.59 4.41
C MET A 27 -14.31 10.30 3.14
N LYS A 28 -13.02 9.99 3.27
CA LYS A 28 -12.14 9.83 2.12
C LYS A 28 -12.28 8.43 1.54
N ARG A 29 -12.55 8.33 0.23
CA ARG A 29 -12.39 7.07 -0.50
C ARG A 29 -10.92 6.89 -0.83
N VAL A 30 -10.38 5.71 -0.53
CA VAL A 30 -8.97 5.41 -0.70
C VAL A 30 -8.75 4.23 -1.63
N ILE A 31 -7.70 4.31 -2.43
CA ILE A 31 -7.12 3.15 -3.08
C ILE A 31 -5.82 2.82 -2.36
N PHE A 32 -5.82 1.70 -1.65
CA PHE A 32 -4.64 1.11 -1.04
C PHE A 32 -3.91 0.26 -2.08
N LEU A 33 -2.62 0.50 -2.23
CA LEU A 33 -1.75 -0.23 -3.13
C LEU A 33 -0.73 -1.04 -2.31
N ASP A 34 -0.51 -2.30 -2.68
CA ASP A 34 0.77 -2.91 -2.32
C ASP A 34 1.93 -2.23 -3.07
N ARG A 35 3.16 -2.49 -2.63
CA ARG A 35 4.37 -1.92 -3.22
C ARG A 35 5.01 -2.90 -4.21
N ASP A 36 5.53 -4.02 -3.71
CA ASP A 36 6.30 -4.99 -4.47
C ASP A 36 5.37 -5.88 -5.31
N GLY A 37 5.47 -5.79 -6.63
CA GLY A 37 4.58 -6.46 -7.59
C GLY A 37 3.41 -5.60 -8.09
N VAL A 38 3.21 -4.39 -7.51
CA VAL A 38 2.13 -3.47 -7.90
C VAL A 38 2.66 -2.11 -8.35
N ILE A 39 3.53 -1.49 -7.55
CA ILE A 39 4.21 -0.22 -7.86
C ILE A 39 5.58 -0.50 -8.48
N ASN A 40 6.38 -1.34 -7.82
CA ASN A 40 7.69 -1.76 -8.31
C ASN A 40 7.68 -3.25 -8.65
N ARG A 41 8.68 -3.68 -9.42
CA ARG A 41 8.90 -5.10 -9.71
C ARG A 41 9.09 -5.86 -8.40
N LYS A 42 8.38 -6.98 -8.26
CA LYS A 42 8.54 -7.88 -7.12
C LYS A 42 9.92 -8.52 -7.13
N PRO A 43 10.70 -8.41 -6.04
CA PRO A 43 11.92 -9.17 -5.89
C PRO A 43 11.65 -10.68 -5.95
N PRO A 44 12.62 -11.49 -6.41
CA PRO A 44 12.54 -12.94 -6.26
C PRO A 44 12.31 -13.37 -4.82
N GLU A 45 11.78 -14.57 -4.62
CA GLU A 45 11.54 -15.09 -3.29
C GLU A 45 12.82 -15.07 -2.43
N GLY A 46 12.68 -14.57 -1.20
CA GLY A 46 13.81 -14.42 -0.27
C GLY A 46 14.65 -13.15 -0.47
N GLN A 47 14.43 -12.38 -1.54
CA GLN A 47 15.07 -11.09 -1.78
C GLN A 47 14.15 -9.91 -1.41
N TYR A 48 14.74 -8.73 -1.24
CA TYR A 48 14.05 -7.51 -0.81
C TYR A 48 14.65 -6.31 -1.53
N VAL A 49 13.82 -5.30 -1.82
CA VAL A 49 14.31 -3.98 -2.25
C VAL A 49 14.91 -3.30 -1.03
N THR A 50 16.24 -3.14 -1.04
CA THR A 50 17.02 -2.55 0.06
C THR A 50 17.70 -1.25 -0.34
N ARG A 51 17.76 -0.96 -1.64
CA ARG A 51 18.40 0.24 -2.20
C ARG A 51 17.55 0.86 -3.30
N TRP A 52 17.80 2.14 -3.60
CA TRP A 52 16.99 2.89 -4.55
C TRP A 52 17.12 2.34 -5.97
N GLU A 53 18.30 1.85 -6.35
CA GLU A 53 18.58 1.31 -7.68
C GLU A 53 17.81 0.00 -7.96
N GLU A 54 17.33 -0.66 -6.91
CA GLU A 54 16.48 -1.85 -6.99
C GLU A 54 14.99 -1.48 -7.16
N MET A 55 14.62 -0.22 -6.95
CA MET A 55 13.26 0.30 -7.11
C MET A 55 12.91 0.48 -8.60
N GLN A 56 12.56 -0.62 -9.26
CA GLN A 56 12.16 -0.61 -10.66
C GLN A 56 10.64 -0.50 -10.79
N PHE A 57 10.12 0.69 -11.13
CA PHE A 57 8.68 0.88 -11.31
C PHE A 57 8.12 0.04 -12.46
N LEU A 58 6.92 -0.51 -12.24
CA LEU A 58 6.20 -1.22 -13.27
C LEU A 58 5.62 -0.25 -14.31
N PRO A 59 5.44 -0.69 -15.57
CA PRO A 59 4.88 0.15 -16.62
C PRO A 59 3.49 0.71 -16.24
N GLY A 60 3.27 2.00 -16.51
CA GLY A 60 1.98 2.66 -16.33
C GLY A 60 1.60 3.00 -14.88
N VAL A 61 2.46 2.75 -13.89
CA VAL A 61 2.15 3.03 -12.47
C VAL A 61 1.87 4.51 -12.21
N ALA A 62 2.71 5.41 -12.73
CA ALA A 62 2.49 6.84 -12.58
C ALA A 62 1.18 7.30 -13.24
N GLU A 63 0.87 6.80 -14.44
CA GLU A 63 -0.40 7.08 -15.12
C GLU A 63 -1.59 6.59 -14.28
N ALA A 64 -1.51 5.36 -13.77
CA ALA A 64 -2.56 4.75 -12.97
C ALA A 64 -2.85 5.57 -11.70
N ILE A 65 -1.82 5.88 -10.91
CA ILE A 65 -1.98 6.67 -9.68
C ILE A 65 -2.54 8.06 -10.01
N ARG A 66 -2.05 8.72 -11.07
CA ARG A 66 -2.57 10.02 -11.51
C ARG A 66 -4.07 9.95 -11.84
N LEU A 67 -4.51 8.92 -12.56
CA LEU A 67 -5.94 8.72 -12.88
C LEU A 67 -6.79 8.50 -11.62
N MET A 68 -6.29 7.75 -10.64
CA MET A 68 -6.96 7.56 -9.35
C MET A 68 -7.14 8.90 -8.61
N VAL A 69 -6.08 9.71 -8.56
CA VAL A 69 -6.10 11.04 -7.93
C VAL A 69 -7.09 11.97 -8.65
N GLN A 70 -7.07 11.98 -9.98
CA GLN A 70 -8.00 12.79 -10.79
C GLN A 70 -9.46 12.36 -10.59
N ALA A 71 -9.71 11.09 -10.31
CA ALA A 71 -11.04 10.57 -9.96
C ALA A 71 -11.47 10.86 -8.52
N GLY A 72 -10.64 11.60 -7.75
CA GLY A 72 -10.93 12.00 -6.37
C GLY A 72 -10.66 10.93 -5.33
N PHE A 73 -9.92 9.86 -5.67
CA PHE A 73 -9.40 8.94 -4.67
C PHE A 73 -8.15 9.52 -4.02
N CYS A 74 -8.01 9.27 -2.73
CA CYS A 74 -6.73 9.39 -2.05
C CYS A 74 -5.97 8.06 -2.25
N VAL A 75 -4.69 8.12 -2.65
CA VAL A 75 -3.88 6.92 -2.89
C VAL A 75 -2.92 6.72 -1.74
N MET A 76 -2.86 5.51 -1.18
CA MET A 76 -1.97 5.15 -0.07
C MET A 76 -1.30 3.81 -0.34
N VAL A 77 -0.09 3.62 0.18
CA VAL A 77 0.63 2.35 0.09
C VAL A 77 0.48 1.57 1.40
N VAL A 78 0.27 0.25 1.31
CA VAL A 78 0.25 -0.68 2.45
C VAL A 78 1.11 -1.90 2.11
N SER A 79 2.27 -2.06 2.75
CA SER A 79 3.26 -3.07 2.33
C SER A 79 3.90 -3.89 3.45
N ASN A 80 4.13 -5.18 3.21
CA ASN A 80 4.85 -6.05 4.13
C ASN A 80 6.37 -5.95 3.88
N GLN A 81 7.13 -5.33 4.80
CA GLN A 81 8.56 -5.04 4.64
C GLN A 81 9.42 -5.87 5.59
N ARG A 82 9.40 -7.19 5.40
CA ARG A 82 10.13 -8.17 6.24
C ARG A 82 11.65 -7.99 6.22
N GLY A 83 12.21 -7.30 5.21
CA GLY A 83 13.64 -6.99 5.14
C GLY A 83 14.16 -6.32 6.43
N VAL A 84 13.31 -5.54 7.10
CA VAL A 84 13.64 -4.89 8.38
C VAL A 84 13.83 -5.91 9.50
N ALA A 85 12.88 -6.83 9.71
CA ALA A 85 13.04 -7.91 10.70
C ALA A 85 14.24 -8.82 10.43
N LYS A 86 14.67 -8.92 9.17
CA LYS A 86 15.87 -9.66 8.76
C LYS A 86 17.18 -8.88 8.94
N GLY A 87 17.11 -7.61 9.35
CA GLY A 87 18.29 -6.75 9.51
C GLY A 87 18.96 -6.36 8.18
N LEU A 88 18.24 -6.46 7.06
CA LEU A 88 18.75 -6.11 5.73
C LEU A 88 18.68 -4.60 5.47
N LEU A 89 17.80 -3.91 6.17
CA LEU A 89 17.71 -2.46 6.23
C LEU A 89 17.07 -2.03 7.55
N THR A 90 17.41 -0.84 8.00
CA THR A 90 16.81 -0.17 9.15
C THR A 90 15.44 0.42 8.77
N ILE A 91 14.68 0.84 9.79
CA ILE A 91 13.42 1.58 9.56
C ILE A 91 13.70 2.90 8.83
N ASP A 92 14.74 3.63 9.23
CA ASP A 92 15.06 4.93 8.64
C ASP A 92 15.45 4.80 7.16
N GLU A 93 16.20 3.76 6.80
CA GLU A 93 16.54 3.45 5.39
C GLU A 93 15.29 3.07 4.58
N LEU A 94 14.37 2.30 5.16
CA LEU A 94 13.09 1.97 4.51
C LEU A 94 12.24 3.21 4.27
N GLU A 95 12.12 4.08 5.28
CA GLU A 95 11.38 5.34 5.17
C GLU A 95 12.02 6.26 4.11
N LEU A 96 13.35 6.31 4.03
CA LEU A 96 14.05 7.07 3.00
C LEU A 96 13.74 6.54 1.60
N LEU A 97 13.73 5.22 1.40
CA LEU A 97 13.33 4.59 0.14
C LEU A 97 11.89 4.93 -0.24
N HIS A 98 10.96 4.89 0.72
CA HIS A 98 9.56 5.28 0.49
C HIS A 98 9.43 6.76 0.15
N ASN A 99 10.26 7.63 0.74
CA ASN A 99 10.26 9.06 0.44
C ASN A 99 10.71 9.33 -0.99
N TRP A 100 11.82 8.72 -1.43
CA TRP A 100 12.27 8.81 -2.81
C TRP A 100 11.23 8.27 -3.80
N MET A 101 10.58 7.16 -3.47
CA MET A 101 9.49 6.60 -4.27
C MET A 101 8.34 7.61 -4.45
N CYS A 102 7.88 8.21 -3.36
CA CYS A 102 6.82 9.22 -3.40
C CYS A 102 7.23 10.46 -4.20
N GLN A 103 8.48 10.93 -4.05
CA GLN A 103 9.00 12.09 -4.77
C GLN A 103 9.09 11.84 -6.28
N GLU A 104 9.64 10.69 -6.67
CA GLU A 104 9.80 10.31 -8.07
C GLU A 104 8.44 10.22 -8.78
N LEU A 105 7.45 9.59 -8.15
CA LEU A 105 6.08 9.51 -8.70
C LEU A 105 5.38 10.88 -8.72
N ALA A 106 5.55 11.69 -7.68
CA ALA A 106 4.93 13.01 -7.60
C ALA A 106 5.35 13.94 -8.74
N SER A 107 6.56 13.78 -9.28
CA SER A 107 7.06 14.53 -10.45
C SER A 107 6.14 14.44 -11.68
N SER A 108 5.36 13.35 -11.77
CA SER A 108 4.42 13.06 -12.86
C SER A 108 2.95 13.24 -12.45
N GLY A 109 2.69 13.88 -11.30
CA GLY A 109 1.35 14.05 -10.74
C GLY A 109 0.77 12.78 -10.09
N ALA A 110 1.57 11.72 -9.92
CA ALA A 110 1.19 10.51 -9.22
C ALA A 110 1.44 10.66 -7.71
N VAL A 111 0.48 11.28 -7.01
CA VAL A 111 0.64 11.61 -5.59
C VAL A 111 0.20 10.46 -4.69
N ILE A 112 1.14 9.92 -3.92
CA ILE A 112 0.88 9.00 -2.80
C ILE A 112 0.76 9.83 -1.53
N THR A 113 -0.37 9.70 -0.81
CA THR A 113 -0.67 10.52 0.37
C THR A 113 0.05 10.02 1.62
N SER A 114 0.09 8.70 1.80
CA SER A 114 0.69 8.06 2.97
C SER A 114 1.22 6.68 2.62
N VAL A 115 2.27 6.25 3.31
CA VAL A 115 2.81 4.88 3.22
C VAL A 115 2.69 4.23 4.60
N TYR A 116 2.07 3.06 4.64
CA TYR A 116 1.98 2.19 5.81
C TYR A 116 2.75 0.91 5.49
N TYR A 117 3.51 0.41 6.45
CA TYR A 117 4.23 -0.83 6.29
C TYR A 117 4.27 -1.66 7.58
N CYS A 118 4.44 -2.97 7.40
CA CYS A 118 4.72 -3.90 8.48
C CYS A 118 6.19 -4.33 8.42
N PRO A 119 7.03 -3.95 9.40
CA PRO A 119 8.45 -4.34 9.42
C PRO A 119 8.68 -5.74 10.01
N HIS A 120 7.65 -6.38 10.56
CA HIS A 120 7.77 -7.62 11.34
C HIS A 120 7.96 -8.89 10.49
N GLU A 121 8.55 -9.90 11.12
CA GLU A 121 8.62 -11.28 10.63
C GLU A 121 7.23 -11.95 10.62
N GLU A 122 7.11 -13.13 10.01
CA GLU A 122 5.88 -13.91 10.02
C GLU A 122 5.48 -14.40 11.41
N ARG A 123 6.47 -14.66 12.28
CA ARG A 123 6.25 -15.10 13.65
C ARG A 123 7.13 -14.30 14.62
N PRO A 124 6.60 -13.93 15.81
CA PRO A 124 5.20 -14.09 16.23
C PRO A 124 4.25 -13.23 15.38
N ALA A 125 2.97 -13.62 15.34
CA ALA A 125 1.98 -12.91 14.57
C ALA A 125 1.82 -11.47 15.09
N CYS A 126 1.65 -10.52 14.16
CA CYS A 126 1.31 -9.14 14.47
C CYS A 126 0.00 -8.76 13.75
N SER A 127 -0.67 -7.71 14.23
CA SER A 127 -1.94 -7.28 13.65
C SER A 127 -1.80 -6.53 12.32
N CYS A 128 -0.59 -6.07 11.97
CA CYS A 128 -0.37 -5.24 10.79
C CYS A 128 0.08 -6.01 9.54
N ARG A 129 0.72 -7.18 9.67
CA ARG A 129 1.24 -7.94 8.52
C ARG A 129 0.07 -8.53 7.71
N LYS A 130 -0.06 -8.17 6.43
CA LYS A 130 -1.04 -8.81 5.53
C LYS A 130 -0.81 -10.33 5.53
N PRO A 131 -1.84 -11.16 5.73
CA PRO A 131 -3.26 -10.89 5.48
C PRO A 131 -4.05 -10.20 6.61
N ALA A 132 -3.42 -9.89 7.75
CA ALA A 132 -4.10 -9.10 8.78
C ALA A 132 -4.41 -7.67 8.28
N PRO A 133 -5.60 -7.12 8.58
CA PRO A 133 -6.05 -5.83 8.03
C PRO A 133 -5.48 -4.61 8.77
N GLY A 134 -4.59 -4.78 9.75
CA GLY A 134 -4.24 -3.73 10.70
C GLY A 134 -3.66 -2.46 10.09
N MET A 135 -2.92 -2.55 8.97
CA MET A 135 -2.44 -1.36 8.25
C MET A 135 -3.59 -0.54 7.66
N LEU A 136 -4.56 -1.20 7.02
CA LEU A 136 -5.73 -0.54 6.42
C LEU A 136 -6.63 0.06 7.50
N LEU A 137 -6.89 -0.68 8.58
CA LEU A 137 -7.67 -0.20 9.72
C LEU A 137 -7.00 0.97 10.44
N ARG A 138 -5.66 0.95 10.53
CA ARG A 138 -4.89 2.08 11.06
C ARG A 138 -5.07 3.32 10.19
N ALA A 139 -4.85 3.18 8.88
CA ALA A 139 -5.04 4.28 7.93
C ALA A 139 -6.46 4.85 7.98
N ALA A 140 -7.47 3.99 8.12
CA ALA A 140 -8.86 4.42 8.17
C ALA A 140 -9.18 5.27 9.39
N ARG A 141 -8.63 4.91 10.55
CA ARG A 141 -8.77 5.72 11.78
C ARG A 141 -8.03 7.05 11.67
N GLU A 142 -6.81 7.05 11.14
CA GLU A 142 -5.96 8.25 11.06
C GLU A 142 -6.47 9.27 10.02
N HIS A 143 -7.12 8.79 8.95
CA HIS A 143 -7.54 9.65 7.84
C HIS A 143 -9.06 9.74 7.62
N HIS A 144 -9.87 9.15 8.50
CA HIS A 144 -11.33 9.09 8.39
C HIS A 144 -11.78 8.52 7.03
N ILE A 145 -11.27 7.33 6.70
CA ILE A 145 -11.52 6.65 5.43
C ILE A 145 -12.81 5.83 5.54
N ASP A 146 -13.65 5.90 4.51
CA ASP A 146 -14.72 4.94 4.31
C ASP A 146 -14.16 3.70 3.60
N LEU A 147 -13.89 2.64 4.36
CA LEU A 147 -13.33 1.40 3.84
C LEU A 147 -14.28 0.70 2.84
N THR A 148 -15.60 0.83 3.00
CA THR A 148 -16.59 0.16 2.13
C THR A 148 -16.63 0.75 0.72
N ALA A 149 -16.24 2.02 0.59
CA ALA A 149 -16.08 2.73 -0.67
C ALA A 149 -14.60 2.78 -1.14
N SER A 150 -13.72 2.02 -0.49
CA SER A 150 -12.28 1.95 -0.77
C SER A 150 -11.87 0.62 -1.39
N TRP A 151 -10.67 0.61 -1.98
CA TRP A 151 -10.11 -0.55 -2.67
C TRP A 151 -8.75 -0.95 -2.08
N MET A 152 -8.48 -2.25 -2.03
CA MET A 152 -7.14 -2.81 -1.85
C MET A 152 -6.70 -3.48 -3.15
N ILE A 153 -5.57 -3.04 -3.70
CA ILE A 153 -4.99 -3.56 -4.93
C ILE A 153 -3.65 -4.23 -4.60
N GLY A 154 -3.52 -5.51 -4.95
CA GLY A 154 -2.35 -6.30 -4.60
C GLY A 154 -1.99 -7.37 -5.62
N ASP A 155 -0.75 -7.86 -5.51
CA ASP A 155 -0.19 -8.93 -6.32
C ASP A 155 -0.18 -10.30 -5.60
N SER A 156 -0.80 -10.38 -4.43
CA SER A 156 -0.86 -11.61 -3.65
C SER A 156 -2.24 -11.84 -3.02
N ASP A 157 -2.51 -13.10 -2.70
CA ASP A 157 -3.78 -13.48 -2.04
C ASP A 157 -3.89 -12.83 -0.65
N ARG A 158 -2.75 -12.60 0.01
CA ARG A 158 -2.66 -11.89 1.29
C ARG A 158 -3.19 -10.45 1.21
N ASP A 159 -3.04 -9.79 0.07
CA ASP A 159 -3.57 -8.44 -0.14
C ASP A 159 -5.09 -8.44 -0.23
N VAL A 160 -5.64 -9.40 -0.98
CA VAL A 160 -7.08 -9.58 -1.12
C VAL A 160 -7.71 -9.93 0.22
N GLU A 161 -7.10 -10.84 0.98
CA GLU A 161 -7.57 -11.21 2.32
C GLU A 161 -7.54 -10.02 3.29
N ALA A 162 -6.46 -9.22 3.28
CA ALA A 162 -6.37 -8.02 4.11
C ALA A 162 -7.43 -6.97 3.73
N GLY A 163 -7.62 -6.73 2.44
CA GLY A 163 -8.64 -5.82 1.91
C GLY A 163 -10.06 -6.24 2.32
N ARG A 164 -10.41 -7.51 2.07
CA ARG A 164 -11.71 -8.07 2.44
C ARG A 164 -11.96 -8.01 3.94
N SER A 165 -10.95 -8.38 4.74
CA SER A 165 -11.04 -8.34 6.21
C SER A 165 -11.19 -6.92 6.76
N ALA A 166 -10.69 -5.92 6.04
CA ALA A 166 -10.90 -4.50 6.37
C ALA A 166 -12.26 -3.97 5.89
N GLY A 167 -12.98 -4.70 5.03
CA GLY A 167 -14.23 -4.26 4.42
C GLY A 167 -14.06 -3.49 3.10
N CYS A 168 -12.86 -3.49 2.52
CA CYS A 168 -12.61 -2.92 1.19
C CYS A 168 -13.11 -3.84 0.07
N ARG A 169 -13.37 -3.23 -1.08
CA ARG A 169 -13.34 -3.94 -2.36
C ARG A 169 -11.90 -4.32 -2.68
N THR A 170 -11.69 -5.37 -3.46
CA THR A 170 -10.34 -5.87 -3.75
C THR A 170 -10.11 -6.10 -5.22
N ALA A 171 -8.92 -5.73 -5.68
CA ALA A 171 -8.43 -6.05 -7.02
C ALA A 171 -7.12 -6.83 -6.92
N ARG A 172 -6.97 -7.84 -7.77
CA ARG A 172 -5.82 -8.74 -7.78
C ARG A 172 -5.11 -8.64 -9.12
N ILE A 173 -3.85 -8.24 -9.10
CA ILE A 173 -2.97 -8.16 -10.28
C ILE A 173 -2.29 -9.52 -10.47
N LEU A 174 -2.68 -10.25 -11.51
CA LEU A 174 -2.18 -11.60 -11.79
C LEU A 174 -1.27 -11.57 -13.01
N ASN A 175 -0.23 -12.39 -13.01
CA ASN A 175 0.36 -12.82 -14.27
C ASN A 175 -0.54 -13.88 -14.95
N PRO A 176 -0.55 -13.99 -16.29
CA PRO A 176 -1.40 -14.97 -16.99
C PRO A 176 -1.22 -16.43 -16.56
N SER A 177 -0.05 -16.79 -16.03
CA SER A 177 0.29 -18.13 -15.54
C SER A 177 -0.07 -18.37 -14.08
N GLU A 178 -0.54 -17.35 -13.35
CA GLU A 178 -0.85 -17.46 -11.93
C GLU A 178 -2.30 -17.86 -11.70
N LEU A 179 -2.51 -18.74 -10.73
CA LEU A 179 -3.82 -19.08 -10.20
C LEU A 179 -4.03 -18.33 -8.88
N SER A 180 -5.19 -17.72 -8.71
CA SER A 180 -5.61 -17.12 -7.44
C SER A 180 -6.42 -18.12 -6.64
N SER A 181 -6.08 -18.34 -5.37
CA SER A 181 -6.90 -19.17 -4.47
C SER A 181 -8.06 -18.39 -3.83
N VAL A 182 -8.06 -17.07 -4.02
CA VAL A 182 -9.04 -16.14 -3.45
C VAL A 182 -9.88 -15.47 -4.53
N THR A 183 -11.09 -15.05 -4.15
CA THR A 183 -11.98 -14.26 -4.99
C THR A 183 -11.80 -12.76 -4.72
N ALA A 184 -11.49 -12.01 -5.78
CA ALA A 184 -11.43 -10.56 -5.79
C ALA A 184 -12.57 -9.97 -6.63
N ASN A 185 -12.91 -8.70 -6.43
CA ASN A 185 -13.91 -7.99 -7.24
C ASN A 185 -13.41 -7.74 -8.67
N VAL A 186 -12.10 -7.54 -8.83
CA VAL A 186 -11.44 -7.26 -10.11
C VAL A 186 -10.18 -8.10 -10.24
N PHE A 187 -9.94 -8.63 -11.44
CA PHE A 187 -8.68 -9.24 -11.85
C PHE A 187 -8.14 -8.52 -13.07
N ALA A 188 -6.84 -8.27 -13.11
CA ALA A 188 -6.18 -7.62 -14.24
C ALA A 188 -4.69 -7.97 -14.26
N GLN A 189 -3.97 -7.56 -15.29
CA GLN A 189 -2.55 -7.85 -15.47
C GLN A 189 -1.63 -6.68 -15.09
N SER A 190 -2.18 -5.50 -14.82
CA SER A 190 -1.40 -4.33 -14.43
C SER A 190 -2.21 -3.36 -13.56
N LEU A 191 -1.50 -2.50 -12.83
CA LEU A 191 -2.14 -1.44 -12.03
C LEU A 191 -2.97 -0.50 -12.90
N LEU A 192 -2.50 -0.17 -14.10
CA LEU A 192 -3.22 0.71 -15.03
C LEU A 192 -4.52 0.08 -15.52
N GLU A 193 -4.50 -1.22 -15.82
CA GLU A 193 -5.71 -1.95 -16.22
C GLU A 193 -6.73 -2.03 -15.07
N VAL A 194 -6.30 -2.39 -13.85
CA VAL A 194 -7.17 -2.35 -12.65
C VAL A 194 -7.79 -0.98 -12.49
N THR A 195 -6.99 0.08 -12.61
CA THR A 195 -7.45 1.46 -12.45
C THR A 195 -8.55 1.79 -13.45
N ARG A 196 -8.35 1.48 -14.73
CA ARG A 196 -9.36 1.73 -15.77
C ARG A 196 -10.65 0.97 -15.48
N GLN A 197 -10.58 -0.29 -15.05
CA GLN A 197 -11.77 -1.07 -14.69
C GLN A 197 -12.51 -0.48 -13.48
N ILE A 198 -11.79 -0.11 -12.41
CA ILE A 198 -12.39 0.55 -11.24
C ILE A 198 -13.10 1.83 -11.67
N LEU A 199 -12.45 2.69 -12.44
CA LEU A 199 -13.00 3.99 -12.83
C LEU A 199 -14.19 3.87 -13.80
N LEU A 200 -14.25 2.83 -14.64
CA LEU A 200 -15.41 2.56 -15.49
C LEU A 200 -16.63 2.11 -14.68
N ALA A 201 -16.44 1.30 -13.64
CA ALA A 201 -17.51 0.82 -12.76
C ALA A 201 -18.11 1.91 -11.84
N HIS A 202 -17.49 3.10 -11.80
CA HIS A 202 -17.89 4.23 -10.96
C HIS A 202 -18.40 5.45 -11.77
N ARG A 203 -18.60 5.30 -13.07
CA ARG A 203 -19.34 6.25 -13.92
C ARG A 203 -20.83 5.90 -13.92
#